data_AF-A0A7X1SQA0-F1
#
_entry.id   AF-A0A7X1SQA0-F1
#
_cell.length_a   1.000
_cell.length_b   1.000
_cell.length_c   1.000
_cell.angle_alpha   90.00
_cell.angle_beta   90.00
_cell.angle_gamma   90.00
#
_symmetry.space_group_name_H-M   'P 1'
#
loop_
_entity.id
_entity.type
_entity.pdbx_description
1 polymer ?
#
loop_
_entity_poly.entity_id
_entity_poly.type
_entity_poly.pdbx_seq_one_letter_code
_entity_poly.pdbx_strand_id
1 'polypeptide(L)' 'MKLSARNQLKGATTSHITIDVNGTVITSAITNEAVADLGLEVGKEAYAVIKASSVMVGVD' A
#
# COMPACT_ATOMS: atom_id res chain seq x y z
N MET A 1 -5.87 21.35 9.21
CA MET A 1 -6.76 22.28 8.46
C MET A 1 -7.76 22.89 9.43
N LYS A 2 -8.05 24.20 9.32
CA LYS A 2 -9.11 24.86 10.10
C LYS A 2 -10.33 25.00 9.17
N LEU A 3 -11.36 24.19 9.39
CA LEU A 3 -12.57 24.16 8.56
C LEU A 3 -13.77 24.67 9.38
N SER A 4 -14.59 25.53 8.78
CA SER A 4 -15.84 26.06 9.39
C SER A 4 -16.99 25.05 9.39
N ALA A 5 -16.87 23.97 8.60
CA ALA A 5 -17.83 22.87 8.54
C ALA A 5 -17.81 22.04 9.84
N ARG A 6 -18.98 21.93 10.49
CA ARG A 6 -19.14 21.27 11.79
C ARG A 6 -19.12 19.74 11.73
N ASN A 7 -19.53 19.15 10.61
CA ASN A 7 -19.59 17.70 10.45
C ASN A 7 -18.38 17.21 9.66
N GLN A 8 -17.47 16.52 10.34
CA GLN A 8 -16.28 15.92 9.73
C GLN A 8 -16.29 14.43 10.04
N LEU A 9 -16.66 13.64 9.04
CA LEU A 9 -16.69 12.18 9.11
C LEU A 9 -15.45 11.66 8.37
N LYS A 10 -14.59 10.92 9.06
CA LYS A 10 -13.45 10.26 8.43
C LYS A 10 -13.93 8.96 7.76
N GLY A 11 -13.50 8.73 6.54
CA GLY A 11 -13.66 7.46 5.83
C GLY A 11 -12.33 6.74 5.68
N ALA A 12 -12.37 5.42 5.51
CA ALA A 12 -11.19 4.64 5.13
C ALA A 12 -10.83 4.93 3.68
N THR A 13 -9.53 5.08 3.40
CA THR A 13 -9.00 5.19 2.04
C THR A 13 -7.94 4.12 1.81
N THR A 14 -7.54 3.98 0.56
CA THR A 14 -6.47 3.07 0.15
C THR A 14 -5.15 3.83 0.09
N SER A 15 -4.08 3.18 0.52
CA SER A 15 -2.70 3.64 0.38
C SER A 15 -2.01 2.83 -0.71
N HIS A 16 -1.16 3.51 -1.48
CA HIS A 16 -0.26 2.86 -2.44
C HIS A 16 1.13 2.80 -1.84
N ILE A 17 1.68 1.59 -1.73
CA ILE A 17 3.00 1.31 -1.19
C ILE A 17 3.88 0.83 -2.32
N THR A 18 5.08 1.37 -2.38
CA THR A 18 6.08 1.04 -3.38
C THR A 18 7.29 0.42 -2.70
N ILE A 19 7.69 -0.78 -3.15
CA ILE A 19 8.86 -1.51 -2.64
C ILE A 19 9.83 -1.69 -3.80
N ASP A 20 11.10 -1.34 -3.57
CA ASP A 20 12.20 -1.68 -4.47
C ASP A 20 12.71 -3.08 -4.13
N VAL A 21 12.69 -3.96 -5.11
CA VAL A 21 13.26 -5.30 -5.04
C VAL A 21 14.37 -5.39 -6.08
N ASN A 22 15.59 -5.03 -5.67
CA ASN A 22 16.81 -5.08 -6.49
C ASN A 22 16.67 -4.33 -7.83
N GLY A 23 16.14 -3.10 -7.79
CA GLY A 23 15.91 -2.24 -8.95
C GLY A 23 14.58 -2.48 -9.67
N THR A 24 13.80 -3.47 -9.23
CA THR A 24 12.41 -3.67 -9.71
C THR A 24 11.43 -3.07 -8.72
N VAL A 25 10.59 -2.17 -9.21
CA VAL A 25 9.58 -1.50 -8.37
C VAL A 25 8.28 -2.30 -8.36
N ILE A 26 7.85 -2.73 -7.17
CA ILE A 26 6.54 -3.38 -6.96
C ILE A 26 5.62 -2.40 -6.23
N THR A 27 4.43 -2.17 -6.77
CA THR A 27 3.40 -1.32 -6.15
C THR A 27 2.25 -2.17 -5.66
N SER A 28 1.85 -1.95 -4.40
CA SER A 28 0.69 -2.58 -3.78
C SER A 28 -0.31 -1.50 -3.33
N ALA A 29 -1.60 -1.78 -3.48
CA ALA A 29 -2.68 -0.95 -2.95
C ALA A 29 -3.34 -1.67 -1.78
N ILE A 30 -3.20 -1.14 -0.57
CA ILE A 30 -3.75 -1.71 0.67
C ILE A 30 -4.48 -0.64 1.49
N THR A 31 -5.25 -1.04 2.49
CA THR A 31 -5.97 -0.07 3.34
C THR A 31 -5.01 0.73 4.21
N ASN A 32 -5.42 1.94 4.61
CA ASN A 32 -4.64 2.76 5.55
C ASN A 32 -4.43 2.04 6.90
N GLU A 33 -5.42 1.26 7.33
CA GLU A 33 -5.35 0.47 8.55
C GLU A 33 -4.24 -0.59 8.45
N ALA A 34 -4.13 -1.29 7.31
CA ALA A 34 -3.06 -2.26 7.09
C ALA A 34 -1.67 -1.62 7.10
N VAL A 35 -1.52 -0.40 6.55
CA VAL A 35 -0.27 0.37 6.63
C VAL A 35 0.11 0.66 8.09
N ALA A 36 -0.85 1.09 8.90
CA ALA A 36 -0.65 1.39 10.31
C ALA A 36 -0.34 0.11 11.12
N ASP A 37 -1.11 -0.96 10.93
CA ASP A 37 -0.97 -2.22 11.67
C ASP A 37 0.37 -2.91 11.38
N LEU A 38 0.85 -2.84 10.13
CA LEU A 38 2.15 -3.38 9.73
C LEU A 38 3.32 -2.43 10.06
N GLY A 39 3.03 -1.19 10.46
CA GLY A 39 4.02 -0.14 10.70
C GLY A 39 4.92 0.09 9.48
N LEU A 40 4.32 0.20 8.30
CA LEU A 40 5.05 0.45 7.05
C LEU A 40 5.49 1.91 6.98
N GLU A 41 6.78 2.12 6.75
CA GLU A 41 7.41 3.43 6.72
C GLU A 41 8.45 3.49 5.60
N VAL A 42 8.73 4.69 5.08
CA VAL A 42 9.75 4.88 4.04
C VAL A 42 11.12 4.51 4.61
N GLY A 43 11.88 3.69 3.86
CA GLY A 43 13.21 3.23 4.25
C GLY A 43 13.22 2.00 5.15
N LYS A 44 12.05 1.52 5.60
CA LYS A 44 11.95 0.25 6.33
C LYS A 44 11.94 -0.92 5.35
N GLU A 45 12.64 -1.99 5.70
CA GLU A 45 12.56 -3.24 4.94
C GLU A 45 11.14 -3.83 5.01
N ALA A 46 10.63 -4.22 3.85
CA ALA A 46 9.31 -4.82 3.70
C ALA A 46 9.36 -5.90 2.61
N TYR A 47 8.42 -6.85 2.67
CA TYR A 47 8.31 -7.93 1.71
C TYR A 47 7.11 -7.70 0.80
N ALA A 48 7.33 -7.78 -0.52
CA ALA A 48 6.25 -7.93 -1.47
C ALA A 48 5.82 -9.41 -1.51
N VAL A 49 4.66 -9.72 -0.92
CA VAL A 49 4.11 -11.08 -0.92
C VAL A 49 3.01 -11.19 -1.96
N ILE A 50 3.21 -12.03 -2.96
CA ILE A 50 2.26 -12.25 -4.06
C ILE A 50 1.82 -13.71 -4.03
N LYS A 51 0.51 -13.93 -3.96
CA LYS A 51 -0.06 -15.28 -4.00
C LYS A 51 0.21 -15.92 -5.36
N ALA A 52 0.63 -17.18 -5.38
CA ALA A 52 0.97 -17.90 -6.61
C ALA A 52 -0.14 -17.86 -7.68
N SER A 53 -1.40 -18.04 -7.28
CA SER A 53 -2.56 -18.01 -8.19
C SER A 53 -2.92 -16.62 -8.73
N SER A 54 -2.24 -15.57 -8.28
CA SER A 54 -2.49 -14.18 -8.68
C SER A 54 -1.43 -13.66 -9.66
N VAL A 55 -0.48 -14.50 -10.06
CA VAL A 55 0.53 -14.18 -11.07
C VAL A 55 0.11 -14.78 -12.40
N MET A 56 0.05 -13.95 -13.44
CA MET A 56 -0.13 -14.39 -14.83
C MET A 56 1.23 -14.61 -15.48
N VAL A 57 1.34 -15.64 -16.31
CA VAL A 57 2.57 -15.97 -17.05
C VAL A 57 2.22 -16.12 -18.53
N GLY A 58 3.06 -15.58 -19.40
CA GLY A 58 2.93 -15.70 -20.86
C GLY A 58 4.29 -15.87 -21.51
N VAL A 59 4.30 -16.53 -22.66
CA VAL A 59 5.44 -16.64 -23.58
C VAL A 59 4.96 -16.18 -24.96
N ASP A 60 5.88 -15.78 -25.83
CA ASP A 60 5.60 -15.49 -27.25
C ASP A 60 5.50 -16.80 -28.06
#